data_AF-A0A7W0X906-F1
#
_entry.id   AF-A0A7W0X906-F1
#
_cell.length_a   1.000
_cell.length_b   1.000
_cell.length_c   1.000
_cell.angle_alpha   90.00
_cell.angle_beta   90.00
_cell.angle_gamma   90.00
#
_symmetry.space_group_name_H-M   'P 1'
#
loop_
_entity.id
_entity.type
_entity.pdbx_description
1 polymer ?
#
loop_
_entity_poly.entity_id
_entity_poly.type
_entity_poly.pdbx_seq_one_letter_code
_entity_poly.pdbx_strand_id
1 'polypeptide(L)' 'MAEPVVDWGALLSVLWASALGGVGVTAAFAIALYGAVRAVDARRGGQLPLAYGYWTLMAIALSLVLASVAFGVLVMTSKV' A
#
# COMPACT_ATOMS: atom_id res chain seq x y z
N MET A 1 15.77 -37.05 -16.89
CA MET A 1 16.22 -35.67 -16.62
C MET A 1 15.58 -35.28 -15.30
N ALA A 2 16.37 -35.01 -14.25
CA ALA A 2 15.85 -34.75 -12.91
C ALA A 2 15.20 -33.36 -12.88
N GLU A 3 13.89 -33.29 -12.65
CA GLU A 3 13.24 -32.02 -12.35
C GLU A 3 13.69 -31.55 -10.96
N PRO A 4 14.04 -30.27 -10.80
CA PRO A 4 14.38 -29.74 -9.49
C PRO A 4 13.17 -29.90 -8.57
N VAL A 5 13.35 -30.60 -7.45
CA VAL A 5 12.33 -30.79 -6.41
C VAL A 5 11.84 -29.46 -5.84
N VAL A 6 12.65 -28.41 -5.96
CA VAL A 6 12.36 -27.06 -5.45
C VAL A 6 12.48 -26.06 -6.59
N ASP A 7 11.36 -25.37 -6.86
CA ASP A 7 11.35 -24.17 -7.70
C ASP A 7 11.74 -22.94 -6.85
N TRP A 8 13.02 -22.61 -6.89
CA TRP A 8 13.56 -21.43 -6.22
C TRP A 8 13.01 -20.11 -6.75
N GLY A 9 12.60 -20.05 -8.02
CA GLY A 9 12.01 -18.86 -8.62
C GLY A 9 10.63 -18.57 -8.03
N ALA A 10 9.79 -19.59 -7.91
CA ALA A 10 8.48 -19.49 -7.27
C ALA A 10 8.60 -19.13 -5.78
N LEU A 11 9.58 -19.69 -5.07
CA LEU A 11 9.81 -19.37 -3.66
C LEU A 11 10.19 -17.91 -3.45
N LEU A 12 11.13 -17.39 -4.25
CA LEU A 12 11.58 -16.01 -4.15
C LEU A 12 10.48 -15.01 -4.53
N SER A 13 9.64 -15.33 -5.51
CA SER A 13 8.54 -14.45 -5.91
C SER A 13 7.49 -14.30 -4.80
N VAL A 14 7.13 -15.39 -4.13
CA VAL A 14 6.20 -15.37 -2.99
C VAL A 14 6.80 -14.63 -1.80
N LEU A 15 8.10 -14.82 -1.52
CA LEU A 15 8.79 -14.11 -0.45
C LEU A 15 8.72 -12.59 -0.64
N TRP A 16 9.07 -12.10 -1.83
CA TRP A 16 9.03 -10.67 -2.10
C TRP A 16 7.61 -10.13 -2.21
N ALA A 17 6.67 -10.88 -2.79
CA ALA A 17 5.27 -10.47 -2.87
C ALA A 17 4.64 -10.32 -1.47
N SER A 18 4.90 -11.27 -0.57
CA SER A 18 4.40 -11.21 0.82
C SER A 18 5.05 -10.10 1.62
N ALA A 19 6.38 -9.90 1.49
CA ALA A 19 7.07 -8.79 2.13
C ALA A 19 6.55 -7.42 1.64
N LEU A 20 6.40 -7.26 0.33
CA LEU A 20 5.91 -6.01 -0.27
C LEU A 20 4.44 -5.76 0.06
N GLY A 21 3.61 -6.81 0.07
CA GLY A 21 2.22 -6.73 0.51
C GLY A 21 2.09 -6.34 1.98
N GLY A 22 2.82 -7.01 2.88
CA GLY A 22 2.76 -6.72 4.31
C GLY A 22 3.34 -5.34 4.65
N VAL A 23 4.62 -5.14 4.33
CA VAL A 23 5.35 -3.92 4.70
C VAL A 23 4.91 -2.73 3.86
N GLY A 24 4.73 -2.90 2.55
CA GLY A 24 4.36 -1.83 1.64
C GLY A 24 2.97 -1.27 1.92
N VAL A 25 1.97 -2.13 2.14
CA VAL A 25 0.61 -1.68 2.47
C VAL A 25 0.57 -1.01 3.86
N THR A 26 1.29 -1.56 4.84
CA THR A 26 1.38 -0.95 6.18
C THR A 26 2.03 0.43 6.13
N ALA A 27 3.12 0.57 5.38
CA ALA A 27 3.80 1.85 5.19
C ALA A 27 2.90 2.87 4.48
N ALA A 28 2.21 2.46 3.41
CA ALA A 28 1.25 3.32 2.72
C ALA A 28 0.13 3.78 3.65
N PHE A 29 -0.40 2.89 4.49
CA PHE A 29 -1.44 3.26 5.45
C PHE A 29 -0.91 4.23 6.53
N ALA A 30 0.32 4.04 7.02
CA ALA A 30 0.95 4.97 7.95
C ALA A 30 1.13 6.38 7.33
N ILE A 31 1.51 6.45 6.05
CA ILE A 31 1.60 7.70 5.29
C ILE A 31 0.22 8.37 5.16
N ALA A 32 -0.83 7.58 4.93
CA ALA A 32 -2.20 8.10 4.89
C ALA A 32 -2.59 8.74 6.22
N LEU A 33 -2.33 8.07 7.35
CA LEU A 33 -2.60 8.62 8.69
C LEU A 33 -1.78 9.89 8.95
N TYR A 34 -0.50 9.91 8.57
CA TYR A 34 0.35 11.09 8.69
C TYR A 34 -0.25 12.29 7.92
N GLY A 35 -0.67 12.08 6.67
CA GLY A 35 -1.36 13.10 5.88
C GLY A 35 -2.64 13.59 6.55
N ALA A 36 -3.47 12.68 7.06
CA ALA A 36 -4.74 13.02 7.71
C ALA A 36 -4.53 13.93 8.94
N VAL A 37 -3.64 13.54 9.85
CA VAL A 37 -3.35 14.31 11.07
C VAL A 37 -2.76 15.67 10.71
N ARG A 38 -1.76 15.69 9.82
CA ARG A 38 -1.05 16.93 9.49
C ARG A 38 -1.90 17.92 8.69
N ALA A 39 -2.83 17.42 7.90
CA ALA A 39 -3.79 18.26 7.21
C ALA A 39 -4.74 18.96 8.17
N VAL A 40 -5.19 18.28 9.23
CA VAL A 40 -6.04 18.90 10.28
C VAL A 40 -5.27 19.98 11.04
N ASP A 41 -4.02 19.71 11.41
CA ASP A 41 -3.16 20.70 12.08
C ASP A 41 -2.95 21.94 11.21
N ALA A 42 -2.61 21.77 9.92
CA ALA A 42 -2.39 22.88 8.99
C ALA A 42 -3.66 23.71 8.76
N ARG A 43 -4.85 23.07 8.71
CA ARG A 43 -6.14 23.78 8.64
C ARG A 43 -6.39 24.62 9.89
N ARG A 44 -6.11 24.07 11.08
CA ARG A 44 -6.27 24.79 12.36
C ARG A 44 -5.31 25.98 12.46
N GLY A 45 -4.11 25.85 11.90
CA GLY A 45 -3.13 26.94 11.80
C GLY A 45 -3.41 27.98 10.70
N GLY A 46 -4.54 27.89 9.99
CA GLY A 46 -4.90 28.81 8.90
C GLY A 46 -4.09 28.63 7.60
N GLN A 47 -3.20 27.62 7.54
CA GLN A 47 -2.32 27.37 6.41
C GLN A 47 -3.01 26.46 5.38
N LEU A 48 -4.05 26.99 4.73
CA LEU A 48 -4.87 26.24 3.76
C LEU A 48 -4.06 25.57 2.63
N PRO A 49 -3.05 26.20 2.01
CA PRO A 49 -2.28 25.55 0.95
C PRO A 49 -1.54 24.29 1.43
N LEU A 50 -0.94 24.34 2.62
CA LEU A 50 -0.26 23.19 3.22
C LEU A 50 -1.25 22.09 3.60
N ALA A 51 -2.43 22.47 4.11
CA ALA A 51 -3.48 21.51 4.39
C ALA A 51 -3.88 20.71 3.14
N TYR A 52 -4.11 21.38 2.01
CA TYR A 52 -4.47 20.70 0.76
C TYR A 52 -3.39 19.71 0.33
N GLY A 53 -2.10 20.07 0.46
CA GLY A 53 -0.99 19.15 0.18
C GLY A 53 -0.99 17.88 1.04
N TYR A 54 -1.33 18.00 2.32
CA TYR A 54 -1.44 16.83 3.20
C TYR A 54 -2.70 15.99 2.93
N TRP A 55 -3.83 16.63 2.57
CA TRP A 55 -5.04 15.92 2.16
C TRP A 55 -4.84 15.12 0.87
N THR A 56 -4.13 15.67 -0.12
CA THR A 56 -3.85 14.95 -1.37
C THR A 56 -2.91 13.77 -1.12
N LEU A 57 -1.87 13.95 -0.30
CA LEU A 57 -0.97 12.87 0.11
C LEU A 57 -1.72 11.76 0.84
N MET A 58 -2.61 12.11 1.77
CA MET A 58 -3.51 11.15 2.43
C MET A 58 -4.35 10.38 1.42
N ALA A 59 -5.01 11.09 0.48
CA ALA A 59 -5.90 10.48 -0.49
C ALA A 59 -5.17 9.50 -1.43
N ILE A 60 -3.96 9.85 -1.88
CA ILE A 60 -3.13 8.98 -2.74
C ILE A 60 -2.67 7.74 -1.98
N ALA A 61 -2.18 7.91 -0.74
CA ALA A 61 -1.72 6.79 0.05
C ALA A 61 -2.87 5.83 0.41
N LEU A 62 -4.05 6.37 0.71
CA LEU A 62 -5.24 5.58 1.03
C LEU A 62 -5.80 4.87 -0.21
N SER A 63 -5.77 5.50 -1.39
CA SER A 63 -6.19 4.86 -2.63
C SER A 63 -5.25 3.71 -3.02
N LEU A 64 -3.94 3.84 -2.79
CA LEU A 64 -2.97 2.73 -2.96
C LEU A 64 -3.29 1.53 -2.07
N VAL A 65 -3.66 1.78 -0.81
CA VAL A 65 -4.07 0.71 0.12
C VAL A 65 -5.33 0.01 -0.39
N LEU A 66 -6.36 0.78 -0.77
CA LEU A 66 -7.61 0.24 -1.31
C LEU A 66 -7.37 -0.57 -2.60
N ALA A 67 -6.53 -0.06 -3.50
CA ALA A 67 -6.16 -0.75 -4.73
C ALA A 67 -5.42 -2.06 -4.43
N SER A 68 -4.54 -2.08 -3.44
CA SER A 68 -3.81 -3.29 -3.02
C SER A 68 -4.77 -4.37 -2.49
N VAL A 69 -5.75 -3.97 -1.67
CA VAL A 69 -6.79 -4.89 -1.17
C VAL A 69 -7.66 -5.42 -2.31
N ALA A 70 -8.14 -4.53 -3.19
CA ALA A 70 -8.96 -4.92 -4.34
C ALA A 70 -8.20 -5.87 -5.27
N PHE A 71 -6.92 -5.62 -5.51
CA PHE A 71 -6.05 -6.50 -6.28
C PHE A 71 -5.91 -7.88 -5.61
N GLY A 72 -5.66 -7.92 -4.30
CA GLY A 72 -5.60 -9.18 -3.55
C GLY A 72 -6.90 -9.99 -3.65
N VAL A 73 -8.05 -9.34 -3.53
CA VAL A 73 -9.36 -9.97 -3.71
C VAL A 73 -9.51 -10.51 -5.13
N LEU A 74 -9.20 -9.70 -6.15
CA LEU A 74 -9.26 -10.12 -7.55
C LEU A 74 -8.40 -11.34 -7.80
N VAL A 75 -7.16 -11.39 -7.31
CA VAL A 75 -6.26 -12.54 -7.47
C VAL A 75 -6.84 -13.78 -6.78
N MET A 76 -7.44 -13.65 -5.60
CA MET A 76 -8.07 -14.78 -4.90
C MET A 76 -9.36 -15.28 -5.57
N THR A 77 -10.14 -14.37 -6.16
CA THR A 77 -11.42 -14.72 -6.80
C THR A 77 -11.27 -15.16 -8.26
N SER A 78 -10.18 -14.73 -8.91
CA SER A 78 -9.83 -15.18 -10.25
C SER A 78 -9.31 -16.59 -10.14
N LYS A 79 -10.19 -17.57 -10.40
CA LYS A 79 -9.72 -18.90 -10.79
C LYS A 79 -9.01 -18.74 -12.14
N VAL A 80 -7.68 -18.75 -12.09
CA VAL A 80 -6.88 -19.14 -13.26
C VAL A 80 -7.08 -20.62 -13.47
#